data_AF-A0A4Y2HPJ8-F1
#
_entry.id   AF-A0A4Y2HPJ8-F1
#
_cell.length_a   1.000
_cell.length_b   1.000
_cell.length_c   1.000
_cell.angle_alpha   90.00
_cell.angle_beta   90.00
_cell.angle_gamma   90.00
#
_symmetry.space_group_name_H-M   'P 1'
#
loop_
_entity.id
_entity.type
_entity.pdbx_description
1 polymer ?
#
loop_
_entity_poly.entity_id
_entity_poly.type
_entity_poly.pdbx_seq_one_letter_code
_entity_poly.pdbx_strand_id
1 'polypeptide(L)'
;MLYYNLDPCHFITAADLTWNAGLNLTKAELELFTDVNMYLWIEDNIRGGICYVGKRYSCCNNRFVPETFVSKLEETYIIAVDANNLYGYTMTQSLPIGNFKFLSESEIKDFNVLELSAKDEVGYFLEVDLLYPSELHDLHDFPLAPDHTVITLDMFSPYQKN
;
A
#
# COMPACT_ATOMS: atom_id res chain seq x y z
N MET A 1 -11.54 -22.96 17.81
CA MET A 1 -10.45 -23.57 17.02
C MET A 1 -10.80 -24.85 16.26
N LEU A 2 -11.89 -25.57 16.57
CA LEU A 2 -12.36 -26.69 15.72
C LEU A 2 -12.50 -26.32 14.23
N TYR A 3 -12.80 -25.05 13.94
CA TYR A 3 -12.95 -24.51 12.59
C TYR A 3 -11.67 -24.65 11.72
N TYR A 4 -10.48 -24.42 12.28
CA TYR A 4 -9.21 -24.50 11.52
C TYR A 4 -8.46 -25.81 11.76
N ASN A 5 -8.97 -26.68 12.65
CA ASN A 5 -8.30 -27.91 13.07
C ASN A 5 -6.86 -27.71 13.58
N LEU A 6 -6.62 -26.61 14.29
CA LEU A 6 -5.34 -26.27 14.92
C LEU A 6 -5.54 -26.10 16.43
N ASP A 7 -4.65 -26.66 17.24
CA ASP A 7 -4.63 -26.42 18.69
C ASP A 7 -3.73 -25.21 19.02
N PRO A 8 -4.27 -24.12 19.59
CA PRO A 8 -3.51 -22.91 19.93
C PRO A 8 -2.33 -23.14 20.86
N CYS A 9 -2.40 -24.18 21.70
CA CYS A 9 -1.35 -24.47 22.66
C CYS A 9 -0.02 -24.86 21.99
N HIS A 10 -0.05 -25.13 20.68
CA HIS A 10 1.14 -25.43 19.87
C HIS A 10 1.80 -24.19 19.24
N PHE A 11 1.24 -22.99 19.43
CA PHE A 11 1.75 -21.77 18.80
C PHE A 11 2.23 -20.78 19.85
N ILE A 12 3.37 -20.14 19.59
CA ILE A 12 4.00 -19.21 20.54
C ILE A 12 3.29 -17.86 20.53
N THR A 13 2.74 -17.45 19.38
CA THR A 13 2.08 -16.15 19.21
C THR A 13 0.76 -16.27 18.44
N ALA A 14 -0.10 -15.28 18.59
CA ALA A 14 -1.32 -15.18 17.80
C ALA A 14 -1.00 -15.06 16.29
N ALA A 15 0.07 -14.34 15.93
CA ALA A 15 0.49 -14.19 14.54
C ALA A 15 0.85 -15.54 13.91
N ASP A 16 1.64 -16.35 14.62
CA ASP A 16 2.02 -17.70 14.21
C ASP A 16 0.79 -18.60 14.01
N LEU A 17 -0.14 -18.60 14.97
CA LEU A 17 -1.42 -19.32 14.83
C LEU A 17 -2.22 -18.83 13.62
N THR A 18 -2.36 -17.51 13.42
CA THR A 18 -3.16 -16.95 12.31
C THR A 18 -2.55 -17.25 10.96
N TRP A 19 -1.22 -17.20 10.85
CA TRP A 19 -0.49 -17.53 9.62
C TRP A 19 -0.69 -19.00 9.24
N ASN A 20 -0.48 -19.90 10.19
CA ASN A 20 -0.69 -21.34 9.98
C ASN A 20 -2.16 -21.67 9.70
N ALA A 21 -3.11 -20.98 10.33
CA ALA A 21 -4.54 -21.14 10.01
C ALA A 21 -4.85 -20.72 8.57
N GLY A 22 -4.27 -19.60 8.11
CA GLY A 22 -4.39 -19.11 6.73
C GLY A 22 -3.84 -20.09 5.70
N LEU A 23 -2.63 -20.60 5.91
CA LEU A 23 -2.01 -21.60 5.03
C LEU A 23 -2.78 -22.93 5.05
N ASN A 24 -3.23 -23.37 6.23
CA ASN A 24 -4.03 -24.60 6.32
C ASN A 24 -5.38 -24.48 5.61
N LEU A 25 -6.00 -23.30 5.61
CA LEU A 25 -7.25 -23.05 4.89
C LEU A 25 -7.05 -22.98 3.38
N THR A 26 -6.07 -22.21 2.93
CA THR A 26 -5.82 -21.93 1.51
C THR A 26 -5.09 -23.06 0.79
N LYS A 27 -4.34 -23.89 1.53
CA LYS A 27 -3.42 -24.89 0.99
C LYS A 27 -2.36 -24.29 0.06
N ALA A 28 -2.07 -23.00 0.22
CA ALA A 28 -1.04 -22.33 -0.55
C ALA A 28 0.34 -22.89 -0.20
N GLU A 29 1.12 -23.19 -1.23
CA GLU A 29 2.54 -23.52 -1.10
C GLU A 29 3.35 -22.28 -1.48
N LEU A 30 4.07 -21.73 -0.50
CA LEU A 30 4.86 -20.51 -0.69
C LEU A 30 6.29 -20.88 -1.06
N GLU A 31 6.73 -20.42 -2.22
CA GLU A 31 8.13 -20.51 -2.62
C GLU A 31 8.97 -19.51 -1.82
N LEU A 32 10.15 -19.96 -1.38
CA LEU A 32 11.14 -19.08 -0.75
C LEU A 32 12.07 -18.51 -1.82
N PHE A 33 12.44 -17.24 -1.67
CA PHE A 33 13.50 -16.66 -2.49
C PHE A 33 14.81 -17.43 -2.28
N THR A 34 15.40 -17.90 -3.39
CA THR A 34 16.70 -18.59 -3.39
C THR A 34 17.84 -17.70 -3.87
N ASP A 35 17.53 -16.60 -4.55
CA ASP A 35 18.48 -15.56 -4.94
C ASP A 35 18.48 -14.42 -3.91
N VAL A 36 19.66 -14.12 -3.36
CA VAL A 36 19.86 -13.03 -2.40
C VAL A 36 19.54 -11.66 -2.99
N ASN A 37 19.81 -11.45 -4.29
CA ASN A 37 19.55 -10.15 -4.93
C ASN A 37 18.05 -9.92 -5.05
N MET A 38 17.28 -10.96 -5.37
CA MET A 38 15.82 -10.87 -5.43
C MET A 38 15.23 -10.62 -4.04
N TYR A 39 15.75 -11.30 -3.01
CA TYR A 39 15.34 -11.06 -1.62
C TYR A 39 15.60 -9.61 -1.20
N LEU A 40 16.82 -9.11 -1.39
CA LEU A 40 17.19 -7.74 -1.04
C LEU A 40 16.35 -6.71 -1.82
N TRP A 41 16.15 -6.95 -3.11
CA TRP A 41 15.35 -6.07 -3.95
C TRP A 41 13.89 -5.98 -3.48
N ILE A 42 13.28 -7.10 -3.08
CA ILE A 42 11.92 -7.09 -2.51
C ILE A 42 11.91 -6.36 -1.17
N GLU A 43 12.83 -6.68 -0.24
CA GLU A 43 12.90 -6.06 1.09
C GLU A 43 13.06 -4.53 0.99
N ASP A 44 13.95 -4.05 0.11
CA ASP A 44 14.19 -2.63 -0.13
C ASP A 44 12.96 -1.91 -0.71
N ASN A 45 12.00 -2.65 -1.27
CA ASN A 45 10.76 -2.14 -1.84
C ASN A 45 9.52 -2.40 -0.96
N ILE A 46 9.64 -3.07 0.19
CA ILE A 46 8.55 -3.17 1.16
C ILE A 46 8.26 -1.79 1.75
N ARG A 47 6.98 -1.41 1.78
CA ARG A 47 6.50 -0.13 2.34
C ARG A 47 5.41 -0.38 3.37
N GLY A 48 5.34 0.52 4.35
CA GLY A 48 4.27 0.53 5.35
C GLY A 48 2.98 1.20 4.85
N GLY A 49 2.09 1.50 5.79
CA GLY A 49 0.89 2.29 5.49
C GLY A 49 1.23 3.71 5.05
N ILE A 50 0.44 4.25 4.12
CA ILE A 50 0.58 5.64 3.67
C ILE A 50 0.06 6.57 4.77
N CYS A 51 0.91 7.48 5.24
CA CYS A 51 0.52 8.58 6.13
C CYS A 51 0.81 9.91 5.43
N TYR A 52 -0.24 10.65 5.12
CA TYR A 52 -0.14 11.88 4.33
C TYR A 52 -1.12 12.94 4.83
N VAL A 53 -0.67 14.20 4.84
CA VAL A 53 -1.47 15.36 5.21
C VAL A 53 -1.31 16.42 4.10
N GLY A 54 -2.18 16.38 3.09
CA GLY A 54 -2.17 17.36 2.00
C GLY A 54 -2.68 18.74 2.40
N LYS A 55 -3.58 18.81 3.40
CA LYS A 55 -4.13 20.07 3.92
C LYS A 55 -4.07 20.05 5.45
N ARG A 56 -3.32 20.99 6.03
CA ARG A 56 -3.10 21.07 7.50
C ARG A 56 -4.34 21.45 8.29
N TYR A 57 -5.23 22.25 7.71
CA TYR A 57 -6.43 22.73 8.36
C TYR A 57 -7.57 22.83 7.36
N SER A 58 -8.72 22.30 7.71
CA SER A 58 -9.97 22.49 6.98
C SER A 58 -11.09 22.70 7.99
N CYS A 59 -11.97 23.66 7.73
CA CYS A 59 -13.22 23.82 8.47
C CYS A 59 -14.39 23.63 7.49
N CYS A 60 -15.55 23.30 8.04
CA CYS A 60 -16.79 23.21 7.27
C CYS A 60 -17.88 24.00 7.97
N ASN A 61 -18.80 24.56 7.19
CA ASN A 61 -19.97 25.27 7.67
C ASN A 61 -21.12 24.25 7.85
N ASN A 62 -21.07 23.54 8.98
CA ASN A 62 -21.99 22.44 9.26
C ASN A 62 -23.10 22.92 10.20
N ARG A 63 -24.36 22.85 9.74
CA ARG A 63 -25.54 23.25 10.53
C ARG A 63 -25.73 22.48 11.83
N PHE A 64 -25.14 21.28 11.95
CA PHE A 64 -25.18 20.46 13.16
C PHE A 64 -24.14 20.88 14.21
N VAL A 65 -23.32 21.89 13.93
CA VAL A 65 -22.36 22.51 14.87
C VAL A 65 -22.72 24.00 15.04
N PRO A 66 -23.77 24.33 15.82
CA PRO A 66 -24.37 25.66 15.85
C PRO A 66 -23.42 26.77 16.29
N GLU A 67 -22.40 26.46 17.09
CA GLU A 67 -21.43 27.42 17.63
C GLU A 67 -20.60 28.11 16.53
N THR A 68 -20.45 27.46 15.38
CA THR A 68 -19.61 27.94 14.27
C THR A 68 -20.38 28.11 12.96
N PHE A 69 -21.68 27.79 12.94
CA PHE A 69 -22.51 27.82 11.76
C PHE A 69 -22.89 29.26 11.35
N VAL A 70 -22.78 29.57 10.07
CA VAL A 70 -23.17 30.84 9.48
C VAL A 70 -24.20 30.59 8.37
N SER A 71 -25.46 30.96 8.63
CA SER A 71 -26.59 30.70 7.72
C SER A 71 -26.51 31.37 6.34
N LYS A 72 -25.62 32.37 6.19
CA LYS A 72 -25.37 33.06 4.92
C LYS A 72 -24.34 32.36 4.03
N LEU A 73 -23.59 31.41 4.60
CA LEU A 73 -22.57 30.66 3.86
C LEU A 73 -23.16 29.33 3.39
N GLU A 74 -22.57 28.77 2.33
CA GLU A 74 -22.92 27.43 1.84
C GLU A 74 -22.68 26.38 2.94
N GLU A 75 -23.59 25.43 3.07
CA GLU A 75 -23.41 24.30 3.99
C GLU A 75 -22.35 23.35 3.45
N THR A 76 -21.34 23.05 4.25
CA THR A 76 -20.27 22.10 3.90
C THR A 76 -20.05 21.12 5.02
N TYR A 77 -19.52 19.94 4.68
CA TYR A 77 -19.33 18.83 5.61
C TYR A 77 -17.94 18.21 5.41
N ILE A 78 -17.34 17.70 6.49
CA ILE A 78 -16.14 16.89 6.45
C ILE A 78 -16.55 15.45 6.78
N ILE A 79 -16.12 14.50 5.96
CA ILE A 79 -16.33 13.08 6.19
C ILE A 79 -15.04 12.43 6.68
N ALA A 80 -15.15 11.58 7.69
CA ALA A 80 -14.11 10.65 8.08
C ALA A 80 -14.52 9.26 7.59
N VAL A 81 -13.67 8.64 6.76
CA VAL A 81 -13.87 7.29 6.25
C VAL A 81 -12.78 6.39 6.77
N ASP A 82 -13.14 5.15 7.12
CA ASP A 82 -12.21 4.13 7.57
C ASP A 82 -12.55 2.80 6.86
N ALA A 83 -11.53 2.11 6.37
CA ALA A 83 -11.69 0.85 5.68
C ALA A 83 -11.70 -0.31 6.69
N ASN A 84 -12.84 -0.98 6.81
CA ASN A 84 -12.95 -2.17 7.66
C ASN A 84 -12.00 -3.28 7.18
N ASN A 85 -11.01 -3.61 8.01
CA ASN A 85 -10.05 -4.69 7.75
C ASN A 85 -9.32 -4.56 6.39
N LEU A 86 -8.72 -3.38 6.14
CA LEU A 86 -8.03 -3.07 4.88
C LEU A 86 -7.06 -4.17 4.43
N TYR A 87 -6.10 -4.56 5.28
CA TYR A 87 -5.11 -5.59 4.95
C TYR A 87 -5.75 -6.96 4.74
N GLY A 88 -6.73 -7.34 5.56
CA GLY A 88 -7.46 -8.60 5.38
C GLY A 88 -8.20 -8.64 4.05
N TYR A 89 -8.80 -7.53 3.60
CA TYR A 89 -9.38 -7.44 2.27
C TYR A 89 -8.31 -7.60 1.18
N THR A 90 -7.15 -6.94 1.30
CA THR A 90 -6.06 -7.08 0.33
C THR A 90 -5.54 -8.51 0.26
N MET A 91 -5.49 -9.22 1.39
CA MET A 91 -5.11 -10.64 1.46
C MET A 91 -6.12 -11.60 0.81
N THR A 92 -7.32 -11.13 0.43
CA THR A 92 -8.28 -11.92 -0.38
C THR A 92 -8.09 -11.75 -1.88
N GLN A 93 -7.23 -10.82 -2.31
CA GLN A 93 -6.92 -10.60 -3.71
C GLN A 93 -5.82 -11.56 -4.17
N SER A 94 -5.55 -11.61 -5.48
CA SER A 94 -4.43 -12.38 -6.02
C SER A 94 -3.10 -11.88 -5.44
N LEU A 95 -2.35 -12.78 -4.82
CA LEU A 95 -1.04 -12.51 -4.24
C LEU A 95 0.01 -13.46 -4.86
N PRO A 96 1.26 -13.02 -5.01
CA PRO A 96 2.32 -13.88 -5.52
C PRO A 96 2.70 -14.94 -4.48
N ILE A 97 2.74 -16.20 -4.92
CA ILE A 97 3.07 -17.35 -4.06
C ILE A 97 4.33 -18.11 -4.52
N GLY A 98 4.79 -17.91 -5.76
CA GLY A 98 5.96 -18.59 -6.31
C GLY A 98 6.14 -18.42 -7.81
N ASN A 99 7.03 -19.24 -8.38
CA ASN A 99 7.68 -19.12 -9.68
C ASN A 99 8.42 -17.79 -9.86
N PHE A 100 9.12 -17.36 -8.81
CA PHE A 100 9.84 -16.10 -8.83
C PHE A 100 11.06 -16.18 -9.76
N LYS A 101 11.10 -15.31 -10.77
CA LYS A 101 12.22 -15.20 -11.70
C LYS A 101 12.41 -13.75 -12.15
N PHE A 102 13.66 -13.36 -12.39
CA PHE A 102 13.93 -12.19 -13.20
C PHE A 102 13.61 -12.49 -14.66
N LEU A 103 13.08 -11.49 -15.36
CA LEU A 103 12.93 -11.56 -16.81
C LEU A 103 14.30 -11.47 -17.49
N SER A 104 14.47 -12.22 -18.58
CA SER A 104 15.61 -12.07 -19.48
C SER A 104 15.58 -10.73 -20.21
N GLU A 105 16.72 -10.28 -20.72
CA GLU A 105 16.79 -9.04 -21.51
C GLU A 105 15.85 -9.05 -22.73
N SER A 106 15.61 -10.22 -23.34
CA SER A 106 14.64 -10.36 -24.43
C SER A 106 13.20 -10.20 -23.95
N GLU A 107 12.84 -10.86 -22.84
CA GLU A 107 11.49 -10.73 -22.25
C GLU A 107 11.21 -9.27 -21.85
N ILE A 108 12.21 -8.55 -21.33
CA ILE A 108 12.09 -7.12 -20.97
C ILE A 108 11.87 -6.24 -22.21
N LYS A 109 12.59 -6.50 -23.31
CA LYS A 109 12.45 -5.71 -24.55
C LYS A 109 11.06 -5.83 -25.17
N ASP A 110 10.45 -7.00 -25.06
CA ASP A 110 9.12 -7.28 -25.59
C ASP A 110 8.00 -7.01 -24.57
N PHE A 111 8.35 -6.54 -23.36
CA PHE A 111 7.39 -6.32 -22.28
C PHE A 111 6.55 -5.06 -22.50
N ASN A 112 5.23 -5.22 -22.49
CA ASN A 112 4.28 -4.11 -22.57
C ASN A 112 3.38 -4.06 -21.33
N VAL A 113 3.64 -3.11 -20.43
CA VAL A 113 2.87 -2.93 -19.19
C VAL A 113 1.38 -2.64 -19.44
N LEU A 114 1.03 -2.05 -20.59
CA LEU A 114 -0.35 -1.67 -20.93
C LEU A 114 -1.23 -2.86 -21.30
N GLU A 115 -0.63 -4.03 -21.57
CA GLU A 115 -1.34 -5.26 -21.91
C GLU A 115 -1.67 -6.11 -20.68
N LEU A 116 -1.15 -5.74 -19.50
CA LEU A 116 -1.38 -6.48 -18.27
C LEU A 116 -2.79 -6.26 -17.72
N SER A 117 -3.32 -7.32 -17.10
CA SER A 117 -4.59 -7.29 -16.40
C SER A 117 -4.41 -7.70 -14.94
N ALA A 118 -5.16 -7.04 -14.04
CA ALA A 118 -5.15 -7.38 -12.61
C ALA A 118 -5.68 -8.79 -12.29
N LYS A 119 -6.24 -9.49 -13.28
CA LYS A 119 -6.75 -10.87 -13.15
C LYS A 119 -5.78 -11.91 -13.70
N ASP A 120 -4.63 -11.49 -14.20
CA ASP A 120 -3.67 -12.40 -14.80
C ASP A 120 -3.05 -13.28 -13.71
N GLU A 121 -2.71 -14.51 -14.07
CA GLU A 121 -2.10 -15.47 -13.14
C GLU A 121 -0.65 -15.09 -12.80
N VAL A 122 -0.01 -14.30 -13.65
CA VAL A 122 1.37 -13.83 -13.48
C VAL A 122 1.36 -12.35 -13.13
N GLY A 123 1.86 -12.03 -11.94
CA GLY A 123 2.13 -10.66 -11.52
C GLY A 123 3.56 -10.24 -11.86
N TYR A 124 3.77 -8.92 -11.97
CA TYR A 124 5.08 -8.33 -12.22
C TYR A 124 5.37 -7.26 -11.18
N PHE A 125 6.61 -7.24 -10.70
CA PHE A 125 7.18 -6.11 -9.98
C PHE A 125 8.11 -5.38 -10.94
N LEU A 126 7.96 -4.05 -11.06
CA LEU A 126 8.64 -3.26 -12.07
C LEU A 126 9.47 -2.16 -11.41
N GLU A 127 10.75 -2.11 -11.74
CA GLU A 127 11.62 -0.96 -11.50
C GLU A 127 11.68 -0.15 -12.79
N VAL A 128 11.21 1.10 -12.74
CA VAL A 128 11.00 1.92 -13.93
C VAL A 128 11.40 3.36 -13.67
N ASP A 129 11.88 4.03 -14.73
CA ASP A 129 11.98 5.48 -14.75
C ASP A 129 10.61 6.08 -15.05
N LEU A 130 10.15 6.98 -14.18
CA LEU A 130 8.86 7.67 -14.32
C LEU A 130 9.07 9.15 -14.63
N LEU A 131 8.32 9.64 -15.62
CA LEU A 131 8.15 11.07 -15.86
C LEU A 131 6.77 11.49 -15.34
N TYR A 132 6.72 12.42 -14.39
CA TYR A 132 5.46 12.96 -13.86
C TYR A 132 5.28 14.44 -14.26
N PRO A 133 4.47 14.73 -15.29
CA PRO A 133 4.29 16.08 -15.83
C PRO A 133 3.77 17.08 -14.79
N SER A 134 4.36 18.28 -14.77
CA SER A 134 4.05 19.32 -13.79
C SER A 134 2.60 19.80 -13.81
N GLU A 135 1.97 19.78 -14.99
CA GLU A 135 0.56 20.16 -15.16
C GLU A 135 -0.42 19.23 -14.42
N LEU A 136 0.03 18.03 -14.01
CA LEU A 136 -0.78 17.08 -13.25
C LEU A 136 -0.61 17.23 -11.74
N HIS A 137 0.36 18.02 -11.27
CA HIS A 137 0.71 18.10 -9.84
C HIS A 137 -0.42 18.72 -9.02
N ASP A 138 -1.07 19.76 -9.54
CA ASP A 138 -2.20 20.42 -8.88
C ASP A 138 -3.52 19.64 -9.01
N LEU A 139 -3.58 18.65 -9.92
CA LEU A 139 -4.78 17.85 -10.16
C LEU A 139 -4.86 16.58 -9.30
N HIS A 140 -3.73 16.14 -8.75
CA HIS A 140 -3.66 14.88 -7.99
C HIS A 140 -3.40 15.16 -6.50
N ASP A 141 -4.21 14.53 -5.64
CA ASP A 141 -4.09 14.71 -4.20
C ASP A 141 -2.93 13.90 -3.57
N PHE A 142 -2.46 12.84 -4.24
CA PHE A 142 -1.43 11.94 -3.76
C PHE A 142 -0.17 11.97 -4.65
N PRO A 143 1.03 11.88 -4.06
CA PRO A 143 2.26 11.78 -4.84
C PRO A 143 2.31 10.47 -5.63
N LEU A 144 2.80 10.54 -6.87
CA LEU A 144 3.04 9.37 -7.69
C LEU A 144 4.32 8.67 -7.23
N ALA A 145 4.24 7.35 -6.99
CA ALA A 145 5.38 6.47 -6.69
C ALA A 145 6.32 7.01 -5.57
N PRO A 146 5.85 7.11 -4.32
CA PRO A 146 6.67 7.61 -3.22
C PRO A 146 7.87 6.69 -2.94
N ASP A 147 9.06 7.28 -2.86
CA ASP A 147 10.30 6.56 -2.59
C ASP A 147 10.80 6.73 -1.14
N HIS A 148 11.56 5.77 -0.65
CA HIS A 148 12.20 5.80 0.67
C HIS A 148 13.41 6.74 0.63
N THR A 149 13.21 7.97 1.06
CA THR A 149 14.26 9.01 1.06
C THR A 149 14.60 9.45 2.48
N VAL A 150 15.89 9.73 2.70
CA VAL A 150 16.35 10.36 3.94
C VAL A 150 16.12 11.86 3.82
N ILE A 151 15.27 12.42 4.67
CA ILE A 151 15.00 13.86 4.67
C ILE A 151 16.23 14.60 5.20
N THR A 152 16.80 15.47 4.39
CA THR A 152 17.93 16.32 4.76
C THR A 152 17.45 17.67 5.33
N LEU A 153 18.31 18.35 6.09
CA LEU A 153 17.97 19.63 6.73
C LEU A 153 17.60 20.73 5.71
N ASP A 154 18.16 20.70 4.51
CA ASP A 154 17.84 21.67 3.46
C ASP A 154 16.39 21.51 2.96
N MET A 155 15.83 20.30 2.97
CA MET A 155 14.44 20.00 2.60
C MET A 155 13.41 20.51 3.63
N PHE A 156 13.85 20.92 4.83
CA PHE A 156 12.94 21.39 5.86
C PHE A 156 12.35 22.75 5.47
N SER A 157 11.05 22.93 5.72
CA SER A 157 10.42 24.24 5.61
C SER A 157 11.03 25.24 6.61
N PRO A 158 10.94 26.55 6.38
CA PRO A 158 11.45 27.55 7.33
C PRO A 158 10.90 27.38 8.75
N TYR A 159 9.69 26.86 8.90
CA TYR A 159 9.07 26.58 10.19
C TYR A 159 9.74 25.42 10.95
N GLN A 160 10.20 24.39 10.23
CA GLN A 160 10.86 23.22 10.82
C GLN A 160 12.35 23.45 11.11
N LYS A 161 12.92 24.56 10.61
CA LYS A 161 14.34 24.93 10.78
C LYS A 161 14.59 25.77 12.06
N ASN A 162 13.55 26.23 12.73
CA ASN A 162 13.61 26.97 14.00
C ASN A 162 13.26 26.06 15.17
#